data_AF-A0A8H5HJM2-F1
#
_entry.id   AF-A0A8H5HJM2-F1
#
_cell.length_a   1.000
_cell.length_b   1.000
_cell.length_c   1.000
_cell.angle_alpha   90.00
_cell.angle_beta   90.00
_cell.angle_gamma   90.00
#
_symmetry.space_group_name_H-M   'P 1'
#
loop_
_entity.id
_entity.type
_entity.pdbx_description
1 polymer ?
#
loop_
_entity_poly.entity_id
_entity_poly.type
_entity_poly.pdbx_seq_one_letter_code
_entity_poly.pdbx_strand_id
1 'polypeptide(L)'
;MAAFLSGEMKDTVQMNPAGSYVLERFFSRAERRKLFLSWAGSASMWIKGGNAIWGNSTFAPDDPLDQDDAETKVMEVDTNGSHLWRSRHTHGELFSFRPVPPVVQVQKEDGNSTHVLKEDDNGVKNMTSETAGQWILEHTPSSFQKMLATNYSFGIERDDEVLKRNDREHTKWTNPLEVRLPNAPSMKMFCVYGHGKETERSYWYTRGDYEYDESAADGQTPHCTDPDPGSNQTGPCSGVTPRAPLDMPLMRKSWIDAEYTDEGADPKIRNGVKMGEGDGTVSLISLGAMCVEGWKRRHWNPAQINVTVVELPHRPILSMPRGGANTSDHVDILGSTAVNEIILKIATGVGHEVQESLVSDIRTYATRIQWD
;
A
#
# COMPACT_ATOMS: atom_id res chain seq x y z
N MET A 1 0.44 2.10 2.01
CA MET A 1 -0.79 2.92 2.15
C MET A 1 -1.82 2.31 3.09
N ALA A 2 -2.09 1.01 3.03
CA ALA A 2 -3.05 0.32 3.91
C ALA A 2 -2.89 0.65 5.41
N ALA A 3 -1.64 0.72 5.90
CA ALA A 3 -1.34 1.04 7.29
C ALA A 3 -1.83 2.44 7.76
N PHE A 4 -1.89 3.43 6.86
CA PHE A 4 -2.44 4.77 7.19
C PHE A 4 -3.96 4.76 7.35
N LEU A 5 -4.62 3.82 6.67
CA LEU A 5 -6.05 3.67 6.68
C LEU A 5 -6.52 2.82 7.87
N SER A 6 -6.00 1.60 8.01
CA SER A 6 -6.49 0.64 9.00
C SER A 6 -5.45 0.22 10.04
N GLY A 7 -4.20 0.69 9.94
CA GLY A 7 -3.11 0.22 10.82
C GLY A 7 -2.63 -1.19 10.50
N GLU A 8 -3.09 -1.77 9.38
CA GLU A 8 -2.77 -3.12 8.93
C GLU A 8 -1.78 -3.12 7.75
N MET A 9 -1.06 -4.22 7.64
CA MET A 9 -0.11 -4.58 6.58
C MET A 9 -0.25 -6.07 6.27
N LYS A 10 0.24 -6.54 5.13
CA LYS A 10 0.19 -7.96 4.72
C LYS A 10 0.55 -8.92 5.87
N ASP A 11 1.67 -8.69 6.55
CA ASP A 11 2.15 -9.57 7.62
C ASP A 11 1.20 -9.64 8.82
N THR A 12 0.48 -8.55 9.13
CA THR A 12 -0.47 -8.53 10.25
C THR A 12 -1.78 -9.24 9.91
N VAL A 13 -2.15 -9.29 8.62
CA VAL A 13 -3.38 -9.92 8.15
C VAL A 13 -3.18 -11.42 7.87
N GLN A 14 -1.97 -11.80 7.46
CA GLN A 14 -1.58 -13.21 7.23
C GLN A 14 -1.08 -13.90 8.51
N MET A 15 -1.04 -13.20 9.64
CA MET A 15 -0.67 -13.79 10.92
C MET A 15 -1.71 -14.80 11.40
N ASN A 16 -1.27 -15.80 12.16
CA ASN A 16 -2.18 -16.78 12.74
C ASN A 16 -3.21 -16.12 13.69
N PRO A 17 -4.41 -16.70 13.87
CA PRO A 17 -5.47 -16.08 14.67
C PRO A 17 -5.06 -15.76 16.12
N ALA A 18 -4.22 -16.62 16.72
CA ALA A 18 -3.70 -16.41 18.08
C ALA A 18 -2.79 -15.18 18.16
N GLY A 19 -1.89 -15.00 17.20
CA GLY A 19 -1.03 -13.83 17.08
C GLY A 19 -1.84 -12.57 16.83
N SER A 20 -2.85 -12.63 15.95
CA SER A 20 -3.72 -11.49 15.64
C SER A 20 -4.53 -11.05 16.85
N TYR A 21 -5.01 -11.98 17.67
CA TYR A 21 -5.68 -11.67 18.94
C TYR A 21 -4.76 -10.98 19.95
N VAL A 22 -3.54 -11.52 20.14
CA VAL A 22 -2.55 -10.92 21.04
C VAL A 22 -2.18 -9.51 20.57
N LEU A 23 -1.92 -9.35 19.27
CA LEU A 23 -1.59 -8.05 18.68
C LEU A 23 -2.74 -7.06 18.87
N GLU A 24 -3.98 -7.45 18.59
CA GLU A 24 -5.14 -6.56 18.79
C GLU A 24 -5.31 -6.14 20.26
N ARG A 25 -4.94 -7.00 21.21
CA ARG A 25 -5.05 -6.73 22.65
C ARG A 25 -3.98 -5.77 23.18
N PHE A 26 -2.76 -5.86 22.69
CA PHE A 26 -1.62 -5.07 23.17
C PHE A 26 -1.29 -3.86 22.29
N PHE A 27 -1.63 -3.93 21.01
CA PHE A 27 -1.36 -2.89 20.03
C PHE A 27 -2.41 -2.94 18.90
N SER A 28 -3.59 -2.41 19.22
CA SER A 28 -4.78 -2.44 18.38
C SER A 28 -4.55 -1.80 17.00
N ARG A 29 -5.44 -2.10 16.05
CA ARG A 29 -5.42 -1.47 14.71
C ARG A 29 -5.49 0.06 14.79
N ALA A 30 -6.31 0.58 15.70
CA ALA A 30 -6.46 2.02 15.91
C ALA A 30 -5.15 2.67 16.41
N GLU A 31 -4.50 2.06 17.41
CA GLU A 31 -3.22 2.54 17.93
C GLU A 31 -2.10 2.46 16.88
N ARG A 32 -2.08 1.37 16.10
CA ARG A 32 -1.16 1.24 14.95
C ARG A 32 -1.35 2.34 13.93
N ARG A 33 -2.60 2.58 13.53
CA ARG A 33 -2.94 3.66 12.60
C ARG A 33 -2.48 5.01 13.13
N LYS A 34 -2.76 5.32 14.40
CA LYS A 34 -2.33 6.55 15.08
C LYS A 34 -0.81 6.69 15.08
N LEU A 35 -0.09 5.59 15.33
CA LEU A 35 1.38 5.55 15.24
C LEU A 35 1.86 5.90 13.83
N PHE A 36 1.34 5.24 12.79
CA PHE A 36 1.71 5.52 11.40
C PHE A 36 1.41 6.97 11.00
N LEU A 37 0.32 7.56 11.50
CA LEU A 37 -0.05 8.95 11.26
C LEU A 37 0.76 9.97 12.09
N SER A 38 1.55 9.53 13.06
CA SER A 38 2.41 10.40 13.87
C SER A 38 3.87 10.41 13.39
N TRP A 39 4.31 9.37 12.69
CA TRP A 39 5.69 9.25 12.21
C TRP A 39 5.89 9.95 10.88
N ALA A 40 6.59 11.08 10.85
CA ALA A 40 6.88 11.80 9.60
C ALA A 40 7.65 10.94 8.57
N GLY A 41 8.44 9.96 9.04
CA GLY A 41 9.17 9.04 8.16
C GLY A 41 8.25 8.06 7.42
N SER A 42 7.10 7.70 7.99
CA SER A 42 6.16 6.79 7.32
C SER A 42 5.60 7.43 6.05
N ALA A 43 5.38 8.75 6.06
CA ALA A 43 4.86 9.50 4.92
C ALA A 43 5.76 9.40 3.66
N SER A 44 7.06 9.10 3.82
CA SER A 44 7.95 8.84 2.69
C SER A 44 7.58 7.58 1.90
N MET A 45 6.93 6.60 2.56
CA MET A 45 6.44 5.35 1.98
C MET A 45 5.09 5.51 1.27
N TRP A 46 4.56 6.72 1.20
CA TRP A 46 3.39 7.00 0.37
C TRP A 46 3.74 6.82 -1.10
N ILE A 47 2.80 6.23 -1.83
CA ILE A 47 3.00 5.86 -3.23
C ILE A 47 3.05 7.13 -4.10
N LYS A 48 4.01 7.16 -5.04
CA LYS A 48 4.27 8.31 -5.93
C LYS A 48 3.88 7.98 -7.37
N GLY A 49 3.45 8.99 -8.13
CA GLY A 49 3.10 8.90 -9.55
C GLY A 49 1.63 8.58 -9.85
N GLY A 50 0.79 8.38 -8.84
CA GLY A 50 -0.67 8.22 -8.99
C GLY A 50 -1.07 7.19 -10.04
N ASN A 51 -2.09 7.50 -10.84
CA ASN A 51 -2.61 6.56 -11.85
C ASN A 51 -1.63 6.37 -13.03
N ALA A 52 -0.68 7.28 -13.25
CA ALA A 52 0.28 7.19 -14.36
C ALA A 52 1.27 6.03 -14.18
N ILE A 53 1.66 5.75 -12.93
CA ILE A 53 2.56 4.65 -12.58
C ILE A 53 1.80 3.40 -12.17
N TRP A 54 0.71 3.55 -11.41
CA TRP A 54 0.07 2.42 -10.71
C TRP A 54 -1.18 1.87 -11.41
N GLY A 55 -1.65 2.55 -12.46
CA GLY A 55 -2.83 2.14 -13.21
C GLY A 55 -4.12 2.86 -12.82
N ASN A 56 -5.20 2.50 -13.51
CA ASN A 56 -6.56 3.01 -13.34
C ASN A 56 -7.51 1.85 -13.00
N SER A 57 -8.83 2.10 -12.95
CA SER A 57 -9.83 1.07 -12.59
C SER A 57 -9.90 -0.13 -13.55
N THR A 58 -9.29 -0.05 -14.73
CA THR A 58 -9.36 -1.10 -15.77
C THR A 58 -8.02 -1.76 -16.08
N PHE A 59 -6.91 -1.11 -15.74
CA PHE A 59 -5.59 -1.47 -16.23
C PHE A 59 -4.49 -1.00 -15.28
N ALA A 60 -3.49 -1.85 -15.07
CA ALA A 60 -2.19 -1.49 -14.51
C ALA A 60 -1.03 -2.01 -15.37
N PRO A 61 0.15 -1.37 -15.31
CA PRO A 61 1.31 -1.79 -16.10
C PRO A 61 1.78 -3.23 -15.84
N ASP A 62 1.57 -3.72 -14.62
CA ASP A 62 1.88 -5.07 -14.14
C ASP A 62 0.71 -6.05 -14.24
N ASP A 63 -0.40 -5.68 -14.89
CA ASP A 63 -1.43 -6.65 -15.23
C ASP A 63 -0.90 -7.64 -16.28
N PRO A 64 -1.32 -8.93 -16.20
CA PRO A 64 -0.97 -9.94 -17.19
C PRO A 64 -1.44 -9.49 -18.58
N LEU A 65 -0.59 -9.74 -19.59
CA LEU A 65 -0.94 -9.44 -20.99
C LEU A 65 -2.02 -10.40 -21.46
N ASP A 66 -3.23 -9.90 -21.62
CA ASP A 66 -4.26 -10.62 -22.36
C ASP A 66 -3.80 -10.79 -23.82
N GLN A 67 -3.50 -12.04 -24.20
CA GLN A 67 -3.84 -12.48 -25.55
C GLN A 67 -5.37 -12.57 -25.59
N ASP A 68 -5.97 -11.62 -26.28
CA ASP A 68 -7.37 -11.55 -26.72
C ASP A 68 -8.44 -11.32 -25.62
N ASP A 69 -8.90 -10.06 -25.59
CA ASP A 69 -10.27 -9.57 -25.45
C ASP A 69 -11.23 -10.17 -24.39
N ALA A 70 -11.56 -9.32 -23.42
CA ALA A 70 -12.92 -8.99 -23.00
C ALA A 70 -13.89 -10.16 -22.72
N GLU A 71 -13.70 -10.85 -21.60
CA GLU A 71 -14.77 -11.19 -20.66
C GLU A 71 -14.13 -11.61 -19.33
N THR A 72 -14.77 -11.27 -18.21
CA THR A 72 -14.24 -11.35 -16.83
C THR A 72 -13.90 -12.78 -16.33
N LYS A 73 -13.81 -13.76 -17.23
CA LYS A 73 -13.38 -15.13 -16.95
C LYS A 73 -12.60 -15.72 -18.12
N VAL A 74 -11.39 -16.16 -17.86
CA VAL A 74 -10.59 -16.92 -18.84
C VAL A 74 -11.01 -18.38 -18.78
N MET A 75 -11.27 -18.97 -19.95
CA MET A 75 -11.44 -20.41 -20.11
C MET A 75 -10.05 -21.04 -20.30
N GLU A 76 -9.47 -21.58 -19.22
CA GLU A 76 -8.31 -22.47 -19.33
C GLU A 76 -8.76 -23.93 -19.19
N VAL A 77 -8.15 -24.79 -20.01
CA VAL A 77 -8.34 -26.24 -19.98
C VAL A 77 -7.15 -26.85 -19.23
N ASP A 78 -7.40 -27.46 -18.08
CA ASP A 78 -6.36 -28.18 -17.33
C ASP A 78 -5.80 -29.36 -18.14
N THR A 79 -4.64 -29.87 -17.74
CA THR A 79 -4.02 -31.10 -18.29
C THR A 79 -4.91 -32.35 -18.21
N ASN A 80 -5.99 -32.29 -17.44
CA ASN A 80 -7.02 -33.32 -17.29
C ASN A 80 -8.33 -33.03 -18.07
N GLY A 81 -8.38 -31.95 -18.86
CA GLY A 81 -9.56 -31.58 -19.65
C GLY A 81 -10.69 -30.91 -18.87
N SER A 82 -10.47 -30.50 -17.61
CA SER A 82 -11.44 -29.72 -16.83
C SER A 82 -11.37 -28.24 -17.17
N HIS A 83 -12.53 -27.60 -17.36
CA HIS A 83 -12.66 -26.15 -17.55
C HIS A 83 -12.53 -25.44 -16.21
N LEU A 84 -11.48 -24.63 -16.03
CA LEU A 84 -11.29 -23.77 -14.85
C LEU A 84 -11.59 -22.32 -15.23
N TRP A 85 -12.55 -21.71 -14.53
CA TRP A 85 -12.86 -20.29 -14.68
C TRP A 85 -12.00 -19.48 -13.71
N ARG A 86 -11.10 -18.62 -14.19
CA ARG A 86 -10.35 -17.67 -13.34
C ARG A 86 -11.00 -16.30 -13.32
N SER A 87 -11.21 -15.74 -12.13
CA SER A 87 -11.60 -14.33 -11.96
C SER A 87 -10.40 -13.44 -12.28
N ARG A 88 -10.51 -12.58 -13.30
CA ARG A 88 -9.48 -11.58 -13.61
C ARG A 88 -9.72 -10.32 -12.80
N HIS A 89 -8.69 -9.86 -12.09
CA HIS A 89 -8.69 -8.57 -11.42
C HIS A 89 -7.53 -7.72 -11.93
N THR A 90 -7.71 -6.40 -11.94
CA THR A 90 -6.60 -5.48 -12.21
C THR A 90 -5.89 -5.09 -10.90
N HIS A 91 -4.58 -4.85 -10.99
CA HIS A 91 -3.77 -4.21 -9.98
C HIS A 91 -3.95 -2.69 -9.90
N GLY A 92 -4.68 -2.08 -10.84
CA GLY A 92 -4.87 -0.62 -10.90
C GLY A 92 -5.80 -0.07 -9.81
N GLU A 93 -6.71 -0.91 -9.31
CA GLU A 93 -7.46 -0.65 -8.09
C GLU A 93 -6.58 -0.96 -6.87
N LEU A 94 -6.25 0.07 -6.08
CA LEU A 94 -5.45 -0.06 -4.86
C LEU A 94 -6.29 -0.57 -3.70
N PHE A 95 -7.52 -0.06 -3.55
CA PHE A 95 -8.51 -0.53 -2.58
C PHE A 95 -9.77 -0.99 -3.29
N SER A 96 -10.08 -2.28 -3.18
CA SER A 96 -11.34 -2.86 -3.65
C SER A 96 -12.23 -3.14 -2.44
N PHE A 97 -13.54 -2.93 -2.55
CA PHE A 97 -14.48 -3.18 -1.44
C PHE A 97 -15.42 -4.32 -1.81
N ARG A 98 -15.72 -5.19 -0.84
CA ARG A 98 -16.72 -6.23 -1.04
C ARG A 98 -18.11 -5.62 -1.06
N PRO A 99 -18.97 -5.90 -2.06
CA PRO A 99 -20.37 -5.55 -1.97
C PRO A 99 -20.99 -6.35 -0.83
N VAL A 100 -21.47 -5.64 0.21
CA VAL A 100 -22.17 -6.29 1.31
C VAL A 100 -23.49 -6.83 0.73
N PRO A 101 -23.77 -8.15 0.80
CA PRO A 101 -25.05 -8.65 0.32
C PRO A 101 -26.17 -7.98 1.12
N PRO A 102 -27.26 -7.52 0.47
CA PRO A 102 -28.36 -6.90 1.17
C PRO A 102 -28.88 -7.87 2.24
N VAL A 103 -28.98 -7.38 3.48
CA VAL A 103 -29.44 -8.17 4.63
C VAL A 103 -30.81 -8.77 4.28
N VAL A 104 -30.88 -10.09 4.11
CA VAL A 104 -32.13 -10.82 3.91
C VAL A 104 -32.93 -10.72 5.21
N GLN A 105 -34.05 -10.00 5.16
CA GLN A 105 -34.97 -9.87 6.28
C GLN A 105 -35.61 -11.24 6.59
N VAL A 106 -35.28 -11.83 7.73
CA VAL A 106 -36.12 -12.89 8.31
C VAL A 106 -37.31 -12.18 8.96
N GLN A 107 -38.48 -12.25 8.32
CA GLN A 107 -39.73 -11.81 8.93
C GLN A 107 -39.97 -12.61 10.21
N LYS A 108 -39.97 -11.94 11.37
CA LYS A 108 -40.61 -12.48 12.57
C LYS A 108 -42.11 -12.16 12.46
N GLU A 109 -42.95 -13.17 12.68
CA GLU A 109 -44.42 -13.11 12.63
C GLU A 109 -45.10 -12.25 13.72
N ASP A 110 -44.34 -11.47 14.51
CA ASP A 110 -44.91 -10.62 15.55
C ASP A 110 -44.83 -9.16 15.11
N GLY A 111 -46.00 -8.59 14.79
CA GLY A 111 -46.26 -7.30 14.13
C GLY A 111 -45.75 -6.00 14.78
N ASN A 112 -44.52 -5.95 15.27
CA ASN A 112 -43.79 -4.70 15.52
C ASN A 112 -42.83 -4.43 14.38
N SER A 113 -43.26 -3.56 13.46
CA SER A 113 -42.44 -3.04 12.37
C SER A 113 -41.27 -2.23 12.95
N THR A 114 -40.09 -2.83 13.06
CA THR A 114 -38.85 -2.07 13.23
C THR A 114 -38.60 -1.30 11.93
N HIS A 115 -38.76 0.01 11.97
CA HIS A 115 -38.23 0.91 10.95
C HIS A 115 -36.70 0.83 10.99
N VAL A 116 -36.14 -0.16 10.29
CA VAL A 116 -34.72 -0.14 9.93
C VAL A 116 -34.63 0.87 8.79
N LEU A 117 -33.94 1.98 9.04
CA LEU A 117 -33.49 2.87 7.96
C LEU A 117 -32.78 1.97 6.94
N LYS A 118 -33.33 1.85 5.73
CA LYS A 118 -32.58 1.30 4.61
C LYS A 118 -31.35 2.18 4.51
N GLU A 119 -30.18 1.66 4.90
CA GLU A 119 -28.93 2.29 4.55
C GLU A 119 -28.90 2.30 3.02
N ASP A 120 -29.13 3.47 2.43
CA ASP A 120 -28.54 3.75 1.13
C ASP A 120 -27.04 3.54 1.33
N ASP A 121 -26.54 2.38 0.91
CA ASP A 121 -25.11 2.12 0.73
C ASP A 121 -24.64 2.99 -0.44
N ASN A 122 -24.66 4.29 -0.21
CA ASN A 122 -24.26 5.29 -1.19
C ASN A 122 -22.73 5.26 -1.24
N GLY A 123 -22.19 4.38 -2.08
CA GLY A 123 -21.12 4.79 -2.98
C GLY A 123 -19.70 4.56 -2.52
N VAL A 124 -19.38 3.40 -1.94
CA VAL A 124 -17.97 2.99 -1.87
C VAL A 124 -17.60 2.28 -3.15
N LYS A 125 -16.92 3.00 -4.03
CA LYS A 125 -16.36 2.44 -5.26
C LYS A 125 -14.96 1.94 -4.98
N ASN A 126 -14.52 0.98 -5.79
CA ASN A 126 -13.11 0.64 -5.85
C ASN A 126 -12.30 1.89 -6.19
N MET A 127 -11.15 2.04 -5.55
CA MET A 127 -10.33 3.25 -5.60
C MET A 127 -8.99 2.93 -6.25
N THR A 128 -8.58 3.77 -7.20
CA THR A 128 -7.22 3.82 -7.74
C THR A 128 -6.25 4.39 -6.71
N SER A 129 -4.95 4.36 -6.99
CA SER A 129 -3.93 4.89 -6.07
C SER A 129 -4.14 6.37 -5.70
N GLU A 130 -4.58 7.20 -6.65
CA GLU A 130 -4.82 8.63 -6.44
C GLU A 130 -6.08 8.89 -5.59
N THR A 131 -7.19 8.25 -5.94
CA THR A 131 -8.47 8.38 -5.20
C THR A 131 -8.35 7.79 -3.80
N ALA A 132 -7.65 6.66 -3.65
CA ALA A 132 -7.33 6.07 -2.36
C ALA A 132 -6.48 7.01 -1.50
N GLY A 133 -5.47 7.67 -2.10
CA GLY A 133 -4.63 8.63 -1.40
C GLY A 133 -5.43 9.83 -0.87
N GLN A 134 -6.27 10.43 -1.71
CA GLN A 134 -7.17 11.53 -1.31
C GLN A 134 -8.12 11.08 -0.19
N TRP A 135 -8.73 9.91 -0.35
CA TRP A 135 -9.65 9.36 0.63
C TRP A 135 -8.97 9.10 1.98
N ILE A 136 -7.74 8.56 2.01
CA ILE A 136 -6.98 8.45 3.26
C ILE A 136 -6.81 9.83 3.88
N LEU A 137 -6.36 10.82 3.12
CA LEU A 137 -6.08 12.16 3.64
C LEU A 137 -7.32 12.82 4.28
N GLU A 138 -8.49 12.70 3.64
CA GLU A 138 -9.77 13.15 4.20
C GLU A 138 -10.07 12.56 5.59
N HIS A 139 -9.59 11.34 5.83
CA HIS A 139 -9.80 10.59 7.06
C HIS A 139 -8.59 10.67 8.03
N THR A 140 -7.60 11.50 7.73
CA THR A 140 -6.44 11.75 8.61
C THR A 140 -6.52 13.11 9.30
N PRO A 141 -5.91 13.26 10.50
CA PRO A 141 -5.84 14.54 11.19
C PRO A 141 -5.19 15.63 10.34
N SER A 142 -5.68 16.86 10.48
CA SER A 142 -5.14 18.02 9.73
C SER A 142 -3.65 18.28 9.99
N SER A 143 -3.11 17.87 11.15
CA SER A 143 -1.68 17.93 11.46
C SER A 143 -0.86 17.04 10.52
N PHE A 144 -1.33 15.82 10.24
CA PHE A 144 -0.69 14.91 9.28
C PHE A 144 -0.80 15.46 7.86
N GLN A 145 -1.98 15.94 7.45
CA GLN A 145 -2.18 16.54 6.12
C GLN A 145 -1.23 17.73 5.88
N LYS A 146 -1.09 18.62 6.87
CA LYS A 146 -0.15 19.75 6.80
C LYS A 146 1.29 19.27 6.68
N MET A 147 1.70 18.31 7.52
CA MET A 147 3.05 17.75 7.50
C MET A 147 3.37 17.07 6.16
N LEU A 148 2.39 16.38 5.56
CA LEU A 148 2.51 15.75 4.25
C LEU A 148 2.67 16.81 3.15
N ALA A 149 1.82 17.84 3.14
CA ALA A 149 1.84 18.90 2.15
C ALA A 149 3.10 19.80 2.22
N THR A 150 3.68 20.01 3.40
CA THR A 150 4.87 20.87 3.54
C THR A 150 6.18 20.16 3.23
N ASN A 151 6.22 18.82 3.27
CA ASN A 151 7.47 18.07 3.22
C ASN A 151 7.59 17.13 2.03
N TYR A 152 6.48 16.71 1.41
CA TYR A 152 6.49 15.65 0.41
C TYR A 152 5.71 16.01 -0.85
N SER A 153 6.03 15.30 -1.92
CA SER A 153 5.34 15.33 -3.20
C SER A 153 5.14 13.90 -3.71
N PHE A 154 4.05 13.67 -4.44
CA PHE A 154 3.62 12.34 -4.88
C PHE A 154 3.17 12.32 -6.34
N GLY A 155 3.34 13.41 -7.07
CA GLY A 155 2.99 13.50 -8.48
C GLY A 155 4.08 12.94 -9.38
N ILE A 156 3.92 13.24 -10.66
CA ILE A 156 4.90 13.00 -11.72
C ILE A 156 5.03 14.30 -12.50
N GLU A 157 6.24 14.81 -12.66
CA GLU A 157 6.51 16.02 -13.42
C GLU A 157 7.19 15.66 -14.74
N ARG A 158 6.69 16.24 -15.84
CA ARG A 158 7.12 15.91 -17.20
C ARG A 158 7.80 17.09 -17.90
N ASP A 159 7.59 18.31 -17.41
CA ASP A 159 8.19 19.50 -17.98
C ASP A 159 9.62 19.71 -17.46
N ASP A 160 10.58 19.76 -18.38
CA ASP A 160 12.00 20.00 -18.12
C ASP A 160 12.28 21.27 -17.31
N GLU A 161 11.54 22.36 -17.56
CA GLU A 161 11.75 23.63 -16.86
C GLU A 161 11.19 23.57 -15.43
N VAL A 162 10.10 22.83 -15.22
CA VAL A 162 9.56 22.58 -13.87
C VAL A 162 10.50 21.66 -13.09
N LEU A 163 10.98 20.57 -13.69
CA LEU A 163 11.96 19.67 -13.08
C LEU A 163 13.22 20.43 -12.64
N LYS A 164 13.75 21.32 -13.48
CA LYS A 164 14.91 22.15 -13.16
C LYS A 164 14.68 23.12 -12.00
N ARG A 165 13.45 23.59 -11.83
CA ARG A 165 13.04 24.40 -10.67
C ARG A 165 12.90 23.52 -9.42
N ASN A 166 12.31 22.34 -9.56
CA ASN A 166 12.13 21.38 -8.46
C ASN A 166 13.46 20.90 -7.86
N ASP A 167 14.55 20.87 -8.64
CA ASP A 167 15.89 20.53 -8.13
C ASP A 167 16.29 21.41 -6.91
N ARG A 168 15.77 22.64 -6.80
CA ARG A 168 16.04 23.57 -5.70
C ARG A 168 14.99 23.54 -4.60
N GLU A 169 13.94 22.73 -4.73
CA GLU A 169 12.81 22.68 -3.81
C GLU A 169 12.88 21.44 -2.93
N HIS A 170 13.12 21.64 -1.63
CA HIS A 170 13.35 20.54 -0.68
C HIS A 170 12.15 19.59 -0.52
N THR A 171 10.93 20.06 -0.80
CA THR A 171 9.68 19.28 -0.75
C THR A 171 9.63 18.18 -1.83
N LYS A 172 10.46 18.32 -2.87
CA LYS A 172 10.47 17.45 -4.05
C LYS A 172 11.55 16.39 -4.02
N TRP A 173 12.60 16.58 -3.23
CA TRP A 173 13.82 15.73 -3.25
C TRP A 173 13.58 14.25 -2.96
N THR A 174 12.50 13.91 -2.25
CA THR A 174 12.15 12.51 -1.96
C THR A 174 11.40 11.84 -3.11
N ASN A 175 10.97 12.60 -4.13
CA ASN A 175 10.22 12.10 -5.27
C ASN A 175 11.11 12.02 -6.53
N PRO A 176 11.57 10.82 -6.93
CA PRO A 176 12.40 10.66 -8.12
C PRO A 176 11.66 10.94 -9.44
N LEU A 177 10.33 11.10 -9.40
CA LEU A 177 9.49 11.47 -10.55
C LEU A 177 9.38 12.98 -10.74
N GLU A 178 9.76 13.78 -9.74
CA GLU A 178 9.68 15.25 -9.78
C GLU A 178 11.04 15.94 -9.70
N VAL A 179 12.13 15.19 -9.52
CA VAL A 179 13.50 15.70 -9.39
C VAL A 179 14.43 14.93 -10.32
N ARG A 180 15.45 15.62 -10.85
CA ARG A 180 16.40 15.05 -11.80
C ARG A 180 17.62 14.49 -11.12
N LEU A 181 18.27 13.53 -11.77
CA LEU A 181 19.61 13.09 -11.40
C LEU A 181 20.61 14.25 -11.54
N PRO A 182 21.66 14.27 -10.70
CA PRO A 182 22.66 15.32 -10.72
C PRO A 182 23.38 15.39 -12.07
N ASN A 183 23.87 16.58 -12.43
CA ASN A 183 24.67 16.77 -13.63
C ASN A 183 26.12 16.28 -13.42
N ALA A 184 26.30 14.96 -13.39
CA ALA A 184 27.57 14.30 -13.09
C ALA A 184 27.86 13.18 -14.12
N PRO A 185 28.41 13.49 -15.31
CA PRO A 185 28.59 12.50 -16.39
C PRO A 185 29.62 11.39 -16.07
N SER A 186 30.49 11.61 -15.08
CA SER A 186 31.43 10.58 -14.60
C SER A 186 30.82 9.63 -13.57
N MET A 187 29.64 9.94 -13.03
CA MET A 187 28.92 9.09 -12.09
C MET A 187 28.41 7.84 -12.80
N LYS A 188 28.44 6.71 -12.08
CA LYS A 188 27.81 5.45 -12.51
C LYS A 188 26.76 5.09 -11.48
N MET A 189 25.63 4.56 -11.93
CA MET A 189 24.54 4.15 -11.08
C MET A 189 24.28 2.66 -11.27
N PHE A 190 24.13 1.94 -10.16
CA PHE A 190 23.85 0.51 -10.16
C PHE A 190 22.55 0.30 -9.39
N CYS A 191 21.52 -0.20 -10.06
CA CYS A 191 20.27 -0.57 -9.44
C CYS A 191 20.26 -2.09 -9.22
N VAL A 192 20.38 -2.50 -7.96
CA VAL A 192 20.40 -3.92 -7.59
C VAL A 192 19.19 -4.18 -6.71
N TYR A 193 18.32 -5.11 -7.13
CA TYR A 193 17.11 -5.45 -6.38
C TYR A 193 16.72 -6.92 -6.54
N GLY A 194 15.95 -7.42 -5.59
CA GLY A 194 15.43 -8.77 -5.60
C GLY A 194 14.17 -8.91 -6.44
N HIS A 195 13.97 -10.07 -7.05
CA HIS A 195 12.76 -10.39 -7.78
C HIS A 195 12.30 -11.84 -7.52
N GLY A 196 11.05 -12.13 -7.87
CA GLY A 196 10.49 -13.48 -7.83
C GLY A 196 9.88 -13.90 -6.48
N LYS A 197 9.66 -12.95 -5.56
CA LYS A 197 8.91 -13.19 -4.33
C LYS A 197 7.54 -12.51 -4.41
N GLU A 198 6.48 -13.22 -4.01
CA GLU A 198 5.12 -12.67 -4.01
C GLU A 198 5.02 -11.49 -3.03
N THR A 199 4.60 -10.34 -3.54
CA THR A 199 4.65 -9.03 -2.87
C THR A 199 3.26 -8.40 -2.82
N GLU A 200 2.99 -7.60 -1.80
CA GLU A 200 1.71 -6.87 -1.71
C GLU A 200 1.58 -5.82 -2.81
N ARG A 201 0.43 -5.79 -3.49
CA ARG A 201 0.16 -4.83 -4.58
C ARG A 201 -1.10 -4.00 -4.38
N SER A 202 -2.17 -4.60 -3.89
CA SER A 202 -3.43 -3.93 -3.55
C SER A 202 -4.25 -4.73 -2.54
N TYR A 203 -5.32 -4.15 -2.00
CA TYR A 203 -6.05 -4.71 -0.87
C TYR A 203 -7.55 -4.71 -1.07
N TRP A 204 -8.20 -5.75 -0.56
CA TRP A 204 -9.63 -5.86 -0.37
C TRP A 204 -9.97 -5.42 1.04
N TYR A 205 -10.89 -4.45 1.13
CA TYR A 205 -11.35 -3.89 2.38
C TYR A 205 -12.80 -4.28 2.65
N THR A 206 -13.09 -4.46 3.93
CA THR A 206 -14.45 -4.51 4.46
C THR A 206 -14.67 -3.31 5.38
N ARG A 207 -15.94 -3.03 5.69
CA ARG A 207 -16.36 -1.90 6.51
C ARG A 207 -17.22 -2.39 7.67
N GLY A 208 -17.13 -1.67 8.77
CA GLY A 208 -17.97 -1.88 9.94
C GLY A 208 -18.65 -0.59 10.38
N ASP A 209 -19.02 -0.59 11.65
CA ASP A 209 -19.81 0.48 12.25
C ASP A 209 -19.09 1.83 12.23
N TYR A 210 -19.90 2.89 12.33
CA TYR A 210 -19.41 4.24 12.50
C TYR A 210 -18.68 4.38 13.85
N GLU A 211 -17.49 4.96 13.80
CA GLU A 211 -16.64 5.28 14.95
C GLU A 211 -16.70 6.78 15.22
N TYR A 212 -16.68 7.11 16.51
CA TYR A 212 -16.57 8.47 17.00
C TYR A 212 -15.09 8.79 17.19
N ASP A 213 -14.72 10.05 16.97
CA ASP A 213 -13.35 10.49 17.26
C ASP A 213 -13.04 10.33 18.76
N GLU A 214 -11.80 9.98 19.09
CA GLU A 214 -11.34 9.87 20.48
C GLU A 214 -11.09 11.24 21.11
N SER A 215 -11.27 12.33 20.37
CA SER A 215 -11.16 13.69 20.89
C SER A 215 -12.24 13.91 21.95
N ALA A 216 -11.81 13.90 23.21
CA ALA A 216 -12.63 14.38 24.31
C ALA A 216 -13.11 15.80 23.99
N ALA A 217 -14.41 16.05 24.15
CA ALA A 217 -14.97 17.37 23.88
C ALA A 217 -14.37 18.41 24.84
N ASP A 218 -13.40 19.19 24.37
CA ASP A 218 -12.96 20.41 25.03
C ASP A 218 -14.00 21.52 24.75
N GLY A 219 -15.11 21.52 25.50
CA GLY A 219 -16.23 22.46 25.30
C GLY A 219 -17.14 22.63 26.52
N GLN A 220 -17.71 23.84 26.66
CA GLN A 220 -18.31 24.43 27.88
C GLN A 220 -19.16 23.45 28.74
N THR A 221 -18.52 22.98 29.81
CA THR A 221 -19.00 22.26 31.01
C THR A 221 -19.27 20.76 30.93
N PRO A 222 -18.23 19.91 30.88
CA PRO A 222 -18.25 18.61 31.53
C PRO A 222 -17.87 18.79 33.00
N HIS A 223 -18.84 18.73 33.91
CA HIS A 223 -18.58 18.74 35.36
C HIS A 223 -18.82 17.36 35.97
N CYS A 224 -17.77 16.77 36.53
CA CYS A 224 -17.91 15.89 37.69
C CYS A 224 -17.69 16.75 38.94
N THR A 225 -18.76 17.02 39.69
CA THR A 225 -18.68 17.59 41.04
C THR A 225 -18.80 16.45 42.04
N ASP A 226 -17.70 15.75 42.26
CA ASP A 226 -17.52 14.90 43.45
C ASP A 226 -16.37 15.48 44.28
N PRO A 227 -16.49 15.49 45.63
CA PRO A 227 -17.44 14.68 46.39
C PRO A 227 -18.83 15.31 46.61
N ASP A 228 -19.87 14.50 46.43
CA ASP A 228 -21.27 14.70 46.81
C ASP A 228 -21.38 14.59 48.36
N PRO A 229 -21.86 15.62 49.09
CA PRO A 229 -21.79 15.66 50.56
C PRO A 229 -22.72 14.66 51.29
N GLY A 230 -23.35 13.71 50.59
CA GLY A 230 -24.23 12.68 51.16
C GLY A 230 -23.90 11.22 50.80
N SER A 231 -22.81 10.96 50.07
CA SER A 231 -22.53 9.65 49.48
C SER A 231 -21.24 9.03 50.05
N ASN A 232 -21.38 7.92 50.79
CA ASN A 232 -20.24 7.10 51.26
C ASN A 232 -19.69 6.19 50.12
N GLN A 233 -19.36 6.76 48.96
CA GLN A 233 -18.68 6.03 47.88
C GLN A 233 -17.32 6.67 47.59
N THR A 234 -16.26 5.87 47.78
CA THR A 234 -14.87 6.26 47.56
C THR A 234 -14.43 5.89 46.15
N GLY A 235 -14.38 6.84 45.22
CA GLY A 235 -13.70 6.68 43.92
C GLY A 235 -13.77 7.93 43.02
N PRO A 236 -12.70 8.33 42.32
CA PRO A 236 -12.74 9.42 41.35
C PRO A 236 -13.35 8.94 40.03
N CYS A 237 -14.51 9.47 39.66
CA CYS A 237 -15.20 9.32 38.37
C CYS A 237 -15.43 7.86 37.90
N SER A 238 -16.41 7.18 38.50
CA SER A 238 -16.98 5.96 37.90
C SER A 238 -18.15 6.33 36.97
N GLY A 239 -17.89 6.47 35.67
CA GLY A 239 -18.93 6.41 34.64
C GLY A 239 -19.11 7.66 33.77
N VAL A 240 -18.51 7.61 32.57
CA VAL A 240 -18.88 8.29 31.30
C VAL A 240 -19.16 9.80 31.36
N THR A 241 -18.22 10.60 30.85
CA THR A 241 -18.51 11.95 30.38
C THR A 241 -19.45 11.88 29.16
N PRO A 242 -20.62 12.53 29.18
CA PRO A 242 -21.50 12.57 28.02
C PRO A 242 -20.82 13.31 26.87
N ARG A 243 -20.85 12.70 25.68
CA ARG A 243 -20.35 13.30 24.43
C ARG A 243 -21.16 14.54 24.07
N ALA A 244 -20.53 15.49 23.38
CA ALA A 244 -21.20 16.72 23.00
C ALA A 244 -22.42 16.42 22.08
N PRO A 245 -23.53 17.18 22.15
CA PRO A 245 -24.74 16.96 21.34
C PRO A 245 -24.54 16.99 19.80
N LEU A 246 -23.37 17.41 19.32
CA LEU A 246 -22.97 17.44 17.90
C LEU A 246 -21.80 16.50 17.58
N ASP A 247 -21.40 15.64 18.52
CA ASP A 247 -20.40 14.60 18.30
C ASP A 247 -21.05 13.49 17.47
N MET A 248 -21.01 13.64 16.14
CA MET A 248 -21.54 12.69 15.18
C MET A 248 -20.42 11.77 14.70
N PRO A 249 -20.64 10.44 14.61
CA PRO A 249 -19.61 9.52 14.16
C PRO A 249 -19.53 9.57 12.63
N LEU A 250 -18.72 10.50 12.12
CA LEU A 250 -18.60 10.75 10.68
C LEU A 250 -17.69 9.74 9.96
N MET A 251 -16.98 8.88 10.71
CA MET A 251 -16.00 7.94 10.15
C MET A 251 -16.49 6.50 10.30
N ARG A 252 -16.46 5.68 9.24
CA ARG A 252 -16.67 4.22 9.34
C ARG A 252 -15.35 3.49 9.55
N LYS A 253 -15.36 2.47 10.41
CA LYS A 253 -14.24 1.52 10.52
C LYS A 253 -14.04 0.79 9.20
N SER A 254 -12.81 0.76 8.71
CA SER A 254 -12.42 0.01 7.51
C SER A 254 -11.19 -0.84 7.86
N TRP A 255 -11.20 -2.12 7.48
CA TRP A 255 -10.06 -3.03 7.68
C TRP A 255 -9.93 -3.99 6.49
N ILE A 256 -8.75 -4.60 6.33
CA ILE A 256 -8.49 -5.56 5.25
C ILE A 256 -9.34 -6.80 5.49
N ASP A 257 -10.03 -7.27 4.45
CA ASP A 257 -10.88 -8.47 4.50
C ASP A 257 -10.01 -9.73 4.53
N ALA A 258 -9.58 -10.11 5.73
CA ALA A 258 -8.74 -11.28 5.99
C ALA A 258 -9.42 -12.62 5.62
N GLU A 259 -10.75 -12.64 5.50
CA GLU A 259 -11.52 -13.83 5.18
C GLU A 259 -11.59 -14.08 3.67
N TYR A 260 -11.39 -13.04 2.85
CA TYR A 260 -11.43 -13.17 1.40
C TYR A 260 -10.10 -13.69 0.85
N THR A 261 -10.12 -14.91 0.30
CA THR A 261 -8.97 -15.55 -0.35
C THR A 261 -9.44 -16.20 -1.65
N ASP A 262 -8.74 -15.91 -2.74
CA ASP A 262 -8.96 -16.48 -4.06
C ASP A 262 -7.59 -16.77 -4.71
N GLU A 263 -7.13 -18.02 -4.59
CA GLU A 263 -5.88 -18.49 -5.20
C GLU A 263 -6.03 -18.80 -6.70
N GLY A 264 -7.28 -18.94 -7.17
CA GLY A 264 -7.58 -19.22 -8.57
C GLY A 264 -7.72 -17.94 -9.41
N ALA A 265 -7.89 -16.79 -8.76
CA ALA A 265 -7.85 -15.49 -9.42
C ALA A 265 -6.46 -15.15 -9.95
N ASP A 266 -6.46 -14.37 -11.03
CA ASP A 266 -5.24 -13.76 -11.57
C ASP A 266 -5.44 -12.24 -11.57
N PRO A 267 -4.75 -11.49 -10.69
CA PRO A 267 -3.75 -11.90 -9.70
C PRO A 267 -4.32 -12.61 -8.46
N LYS A 268 -3.48 -13.40 -7.78
CA LYS A 268 -3.85 -14.16 -6.57
C LYS A 268 -4.22 -13.24 -5.42
N ILE A 269 -5.25 -13.61 -4.67
CA ILE A 269 -5.70 -12.89 -3.48
C ILE A 269 -5.56 -13.78 -2.25
N ARG A 270 -4.82 -13.31 -1.24
CA ARG A 270 -4.62 -14.01 0.04
C ARG A 270 -4.95 -13.13 1.22
N ASN A 271 -5.94 -13.54 2.01
CA ASN A 271 -6.40 -12.79 3.19
C ASN A 271 -6.65 -11.31 2.86
N GLY A 272 -7.33 -11.04 1.75
CA GLY A 272 -7.64 -9.70 1.28
C GLY A 272 -6.46 -8.96 0.66
N VAL A 273 -5.28 -9.56 0.50
CA VAL A 273 -4.13 -8.94 -0.17
C VAL A 273 -4.03 -9.48 -1.59
N LYS A 274 -4.13 -8.61 -2.59
CA LYS A 274 -3.77 -8.93 -3.99
C LYS A 274 -2.24 -8.98 -4.10
N MET A 275 -1.73 -10.14 -4.51
CA MET A 275 -0.32 -10.42 -4.62
C MET A 275 0.18 -10.09 -6.03
N GLY A 276 1.30 -9.37 -6.12
CA GLY A 276 2.04 -9.12 -7.35
C GLY A 276 3.50 -9.57 -7.23
N GLU A 277 4.32 -9.17 -8.20
CA GLU A 277 5.75 -9.50 -8.21
C GLU A 277 6.58 -8.45 -7.47
N GLY A 278 7.68 -8.90 -6.84
CA GLY A 278 8.62 -8.01 -6.16
C GLY A 278 9.64 -8.76 -5.30
N ASP A 279 10.10 -8.11 -4.23
CA ASP A 279 11.07 -8.64 -3.27
C ASP A 279 10.44 -9.14 -1.95
N GLY A 280 9.11 -9.23 -1.90
CA GLY A 280 8.33 -9.62 -0.71
C GLY A 280 7.65 -8.45 -0.01
N THR A 281 8.22 -7.24 -0.15
CA THR A 281 7.75 -6.00 0.48
C THR A 281 7.46 -4.91 -0.55
N VAL A 282 8.38 -4.71 -1.50
CA VAL A 282 8.31 -3.65 -2.51
C VAL A 282 8.00 -4.25 -3.87
N SER A 283 6.93 -3.76 -4.51
CA SER A 283 6.54 -4.20 -5.85
C SER A 283 7.64 -3.97 -6.89
N LEU A 284 7.69 -4.85 -7.89
CA LEU A 284 8.69 -4.81 -8.97
C LEU A 284 8.67 -3.47 -9.75
N ILE A 285 7.50 -2.88 -9.97
CA ILE A 285 7.38 -1.53 -10.58
C ILE A 285 8.17 -0.50 -9.77
N SER A 286 8.00 -0.47 -8.45
CA SER A 286 8.70 0.49 -7.59
C SER A 286 10.20 0.22 -7.47
N LEU A 287 10.63 -1.03 -7.60
CA LEU A 287 12.05 -1.40 -7.55
C LEU A 287 12.79 -1.01 -8.84
N GLY A 288 12.18 -1.28 -9.99
CA GLY A 288 12.88 -1.29 -11.28
C GLY A 288 12.48 -0.22 -12.29
N ALA A 289 11.25 0.31 -12.27
CA ALA A 289 10.73 1.12 -13.39
C ALA A 289 11.56 2.37 -13.68
N MET A 290 12.02 3.08 -12.63
CA MET A 290 12.90 4.24 -12.79
C MET A 290 14.29 3.85 -13.33
N CYS A 291 14.85 2.73 -12.88
CA CYS A 291 16.17 2.29 -13.33
C CYS A 291 16.16 1.78 -14.78
N VAL A 292 15.09 1.07 -15.15
CA VAL A 292 14.98 0.41 -16.45
C VAL A 292 14.58 1.38 -17.56
N GLU A 293 13.71 2.36 -17.28
CA GLU A 293 13.16 3.27 -18.28
C GLU A 293 13.23 4.75 -17.85
N GLY A 294 12.79 5.09 -16.64
CA GLY A 294 12.68 6.49 -16.20
C GLY A 294 13.98 7.30 -16.30
N TRP A 295 15.06 6.84 -15.67
CA TRP A 295 16.39 7.46 -15.69
C TRP A 295 17.17 7.20 -16.98
N LYS A 296 16.63 6.45 -17.95
CA LYS A 296 17.18 6.42 -19.31
C LYS A 296 16.72 7.62 -20.13
N ARG A 297 15.64 8.28 -19.71
CA ARG A 297 15.12 9.50 -20.36
C ARG A 297 15.91 10.73 -19.93
N ARG A 298 16.13 11.64 -20.88
CA ARG A 298 16.94 12.85 -20.68
C ARG A 298 16.33 13.83 -19.67
N HIS A 299 15.01 13.87 -19.56
CA HIS A 299 14.29 14.77 -18.66
C HIS A 299 14.68 14.55 -17.19
N TRP A 300 14.67 13.29 -16.74
CA TRP A 300 15.11 12.92 -15.38
C TRP A 300 16.61 12.62 -15.27
N ASN A 301 17.33 12.39 -16.37
CA ASN A 301 18.78 12.14 -16.39
C ASN A 301 19.51 13.06 -17.38
N PRO A 302 19.73 14.34 -17.03
CA PRO A 302 20.31 15.32 -17.95
C PRO A 302 21.78 15.03 -18.31
N ALA A 303 22.52 14.36 -17.43
CA ALA A 303 23.92 13.99 -17.65
C ALA A 303 24.11 12.64 -18.36
N GLN A 304 23.03 11.93 -18.67
CA GLN A 304 23.08 10.58 -19.25
C GLN A 304 23.98 9.64 -18.44
N ILE A 305 23.85 9.68 -17.10
CA ILE A 305 24.52 8.77 -16.18
C ILE A 305 24.23 7.34 -16.61
N ASN A 306 25.27 6.50 -16.67
CA ASN A 306 25.10 5.09 -17.01
C ASN A 306 24.43 4.36 -15.84
N VAL A 307 23.22 3.84 -16.08
CA VAL A 307 22.42 3.09 -15.11
C VAL A 307 22.45 1.61 -15.49
N THR A 308 23.14 0.80 -14.69
CA THR A 308 23.18 -0.66 -14.84
C THR A 308 22.17 -1.30 -13.90
N VAL A 309 21.29 -2.15 -14.41
CA VAL A 309 20.28 -2.85 -13.62
C VAL A 309 20.66 -4.31 -13.40
N VAL A 310 20.59 -4.78 -12.16
CA VAL A 310 20.89 -6.18 -11.80
C VAL A 310 19.76 -6.73 -10.93
N GLU A 311 19.03 -7.67 -11.50
CA GLU A 311 17.98 -8.41 -10.80
C GLU A 311 18.53 -9.70 -10.19
N LEU A 312 18.18 -9.93 -8.92
CA LEU A 312 18.60 -11.11 -8.18
C LEU A 312 17.39 -12.03 -7.93
N PRO A 313 17.40 -13.28 -8.45
CA PRO A 313 16.30 -14.20 -8.27
C PRO A 313 16.25 -14.71 -6.84
N HIS A 314 15.09 -14.57 -6.20
CA HIS A 314 14.84 -15.09 -4.86
C HIS A 314 14.83 -16.62 -4.85
N ARG A 315 15.93 -17.24 -4.39
CA ARG A 315 16.10 -18.70 -4.30
C ARG A 315 16.50 -19.11 -2.87
N PRO A 316 15.55 -19.12 -1.93
CA PRO A 316 15.85 -19.39 -0.53
C PRO A 316 16.15 -20.86 -0.28
N ILE A 317 17.04 -21.13 0.66
CA ILE A 317 17.29 -22.46 1.22
C ILE A 317 16.31 -22.66 2.38
N LEU A 318 15.38 -23.60 2.22
CA LEU A 318 14.29 -23.86 3.19
C LEU A 318 14.77 -24.21 4.61
N SER A 319 15.98 -24.77 4.75
CA SER A 319 16.56 -25.14 6.06
C SER A 319 17.18 -23.95 6.81
N MET A 320 17.26 -22.77 6.19
CA MET A 320 17.83 -21.57 6.80
C MET A 320 16.72 -20.52 7.06
N PRO A 321 16.54 -20.04 8.29
CA PRO A 321 15.48 -19.07 8.62
C PRO A 321 15.53 -17.76 7.81
N ARG A 322 16.68 -17.40 7.24
CA ARG A 322 16.90 -16.19 6.43
C ARG A 322 17.14 -16.48 4.95
N GLY A 323 16.72 -17.64 4.44
CA GLY A 323 16.83 -18.02 3.04
C GLY A 323 18.26 -18.27 2.50
N GLY A 324 19.32 -18.00 3.26
CA GLY A 324 20.69 -18.32 2.88
C GLY A 324 21.28 -17.40 1.80
N ALA A 325 22.36 -17.83 1.15
CA ALA A 325 23.19 -17.00 0.26
C ALA A 325 22.47 -16.47 -1.00
N ASN A 326 21.44 -17.18 -1.47
CA ASN A 326 20.72 -16.85 -2.71
C ASN A 326 19.32 -16.27 -2.45
N THR A 327 19.07 -15.81 -1.22
CA THR A 327 17.84 -15.06 -0.92
C THR A 327 17.90 -13.67 -1.55
N SER A 328 16.75 -13.21 -2.02
CA SER A 328 16.55 -11.84 -2.50
C SER A 328 15.29 -11.22 -1.90
N ASP A 329 14.96 -11.63 -0.69
CA ASP A 329 13.93 -10.99 0.14
C ASP A 329 14.37 -9.58 0.54
N HIS A 330 13.43 -8.65 0.68
CA HIS A 330 13.68 -7.24 0.96
C HIS A 330 14.76 -6.99 2.04
N VAL A 331 14.70 -7.72 3.15
CA VAL A 331 15.67 -7.59 4.26
C VAL A 331 16.86 -8.53 4.10
N ASP A 332 16.61 -9.79 3.71
CA ASP A 332 17.67 -10.80 3.67
C ASP A 332 18.61 -10.64 2.47
N ILE A 333 18.27 -9.82 1.47
CA ILE A 333 19.11 -9.52 0.31
C ILE A 333 20.49 -8.95 0.70
N LEU A 334 20.60 -8.29 1.86
CA LEU A 334 21.88 -7.81 2.40
C LEU A 334 22.84 -8.97 2.77
N GLY A 335 22.28 -10.14 3.09
CA GLY A 335 23.03 -11.37 3.31
C GLY A 335 23.37 -12.13 2.03
N SER A 336 22.89 -11.67 0.86
CA SER A 336 23.12 -12.36 -0.41
C SER A 336 24.57 -12.27 -0.83
N THR A 337 25.13 -13.40 -1.28
CA THR A 337 26.50 -13.42 -1.83
C THR A 337 26.60 -12.59 -3.10
N ALA A 338 25.56 -12.60 -3.95
CA ALA A 338 25.54 -11.86 -5.21
C ALA A 338 25.60 -10.34 -4.98
N VAL A 339 24.79 -9.79 -4.06
CA VAL A 339 24.86 -8.36 -3.70
C VAL A 339 26.24 -8.01 -3.15
N ASN A 340 26.75 -8.81 -2.22
CA ASN A 340 28.04 -8.55 -1.60
C ASN A 340 29.19 -8.58 -2.62
N GLU A 341 29.14 -9.50 -3.60
CA GLU A 341 30.11 -9.52 -4.71
C GLU A 341 30.01 -8.26 -5.59
N ILE A 342 28.80 -7.81 -5.93
CA ILE A 342 28.60 -6.59 -6.71
C ILE A 342 29.13 -5.36 -5.96
N ILE A 343 28.81 -5.23 -4.67
CA ILE A 343 29.31 -4.13 -3.83
C ILE A 343 30.84 -4.15 -3.78
N LEU A 344 31.46 -5.32 -3.57
CA LEU A 344 32.91 -5.44 -3.54
C LEU A 344 33.55 -5.08 -4.89
N LYS A 345 32.99 -5.52 -6.02
CA LYS A 345 33.46 -5.14 -7.35
C LYS A 345 33.39 -3.63 -7.58
N ILE A 346 32.30 -3.00 -7.17
CA ILE A 346 32.14 -1.54 -7.29
C ILE A 346 33.14 -0.81 -6.40
N ALA A 347 33.25 -1.22 -5.12
CA ALA A 347 34.12 -0.58 -4.14
C ALA A 347 35.62 -0.72 -4.47
N THR A 348 36.02 -1.82 -5.13
CA THR A 348 37.40 -2.05 -5.57
C THR A 348 37.73 -1.42 -6.93
N GLY A 349 36.78 -0.73 -7.56
CA GLY A 349 36.98 -0.02 -8.84
C GLY A 349 36.79 -0.87 -10.09
N VAL A 350 36.45 -2.16 -9.95
CA VAL A 350 36.13 -3.08 -11.06
C VAL A 350 34.63 -3.15 -11.36
N GLY A 351 33.85 -2.14 -10.97
CA GLY A 351 32.40 -2.10 -11.20
C GLY A 351 31.99 -2.14 -12.69
N HIS A 352 32.91 -1.96 -13.63
CA HIS A 352 32.65 -2.15 -15.06
C HIS A 352 32.42 -3.62 -15.45
N GLU A 353 32.82 -4.58 -14.61
CA GLU A 353 32.54 -6.00 -14.79
C GLU A 353 31.09 -6.38 -14.42
N VAL A 354 30.38 -5.52 -13.69
CA VAL A 354 28.99 -5.74 -13.33
C VAL A 354 28.12 -5.52 -14.57
N GLN A 355 27.62 -6.62 -15.14
CA GLN A 355 26.78 -6.62 -16.33
C GLN A 355 25.31 -6.45 -15.97
N GLU A 356 24.54 -5.88 -16.90
CA GLU A 356 23.08 -5.79 -16.76
C GLU A 356 22.47 -7.21 -16.79
N SER A 357 21.60 -7.51 -15.84
CA SER A 357 20.87 -8.78 -15.76
C SER A 357 19.43 -8.47 -15.40
N LEU A 358 18.54 -8.69 -16.36
CA LEU A 358 17.09 -8.53 -16.21
C LEU A 358 16.45 -9.88 -16.50
N VAL A 359 15.74 -10.42 -15.52
CA VAL A 359 15.10 -11.74 -15.56
C VAL A 359 13.58 -11.60 -15.59
N SER A 360 13.05 -10.54 -15.00
CA SER A 360 11.62 -10.23 -14.96
C SER A 360 11.14 -9.45 -16.18
N ASP A 361 9.81 -9.37 -16.35
CA ASP A 361 9.14 -8.59 -17.39
C ASP A 361 9.07 -7.08 -17.10
N ILE A 362 9.88 -6.58 -16.16
CA ILE A 362 9.91 -5.16 -15.77
C ILE A 362 10.11 -4.20 -16.95
N ARG A 363 10.83 -4.62 -18.01
CA ARG A 363 10.95 -3.80 -19.22
C ARG A 363 9.58 -3.54 -19.85
N THR A 364 8.78 -4.59 -19.96
CA THR A 364 7.41 -4.49 -20.49
C THR A 364 6.54 -3.64 -19.58
N TYR A 365 6.58 -3.88 -18.27
CA TYR A 365 5.80 -3.07 -17.31
C TYR A 365 6.20 -1.60 -17.37
N ALA A 366 7.49 -1.31 -17.41
CA ALA A 366 8.00 0.06 -17.50
C ALA A 366 7.56 0.75 -18.80
N THR A 367 7.50 0.06 -19.94
CA THR A 367 7.00 0.67 -21.19
C THR A 367 5.52 1.04 -21.16
N ARG A 368 4.71 0.38 -20.32
CA ARG A 368 3.26 0.64 -20.20
C ARG A 368 2.93 1.80 -19.25
N ILE A 369 3.91 2.30 -18.52
CA ILE A 369 3.76 3.47 -17.66
C ILE A 369 3.63 4.73 -18.52
N GLN A 370 2.78 5.67 -18.07
CA GLN A 370 2.57 6.95 -18.75
C GLN A 370 3.69 7.95 -18.38
N TRP A 371 4.85 7.79 -19.02
CA TRP A 371 6.00 8.67 -18.81
C TRP A 371 5.84 10.05 -19.43
N ASP A 372 5.22 10.14 -20.60
CA ASP A 372 5.10 11.37 -21.41
C ASP A 372 3.75 12.06 -21.28
#